data_AF-A0A518XAD9-F1
#
_entry.id   AF-A0A518XAD9-F1
#
_cell.length_a   1.000
_cell.length_b   1.000
_cell.length_c   1.000
_cell.angle_alpha   90.00
_cell.angle_beta   90.00
_cell.angle_gamma   90.00
#
_symmetry.space_group_name_H-M   'P 1'
#
loop_
_entity.id
_entity.type
_entity.pdbx_description
1 polymer ?
#
loop_
_entity_poly.entity_id
_entity_poly.type
_entity_poly.pdbx_seq_one_letter_code
_entity_poly.pdbx_strand_id
1 'polypeptide(L)'
;MNLFNRMVLTGAVAALTALLSACQHPAAPAENTLANLCEPQRTPGSAACQWSETMQQQLSRAFHDAAHYAGQQCLVRLEWQAGGRYAVTQTQGDEALCLRAWQLIGQARQLPPPPEPDQPAWFGFAPHRASLPAHPAATGAG
;
A
#
# COMPACT_ATOMS: atom_id res chain seq x y z
N MET A 1 -5.29 62.26 37.64
CA MET A 1 -4.12 61.97 38.50
C MET A 1 -2.99 61.39 37.66
N ASN A 2 -1.84 62.08 37.71
CA ASN A 2 -0.45 61.65 37.58
C ASN A 2 0.10 60.99 36.30
N LEU A 3 1.17 61.64 35.81
CA LEU A 3 2.09 61.33 34.72
C LEU A 3 3.15 60.27 35.10
N PHE A 4 3.97 59.96 34.08
CA PHE A 4 5.23 59.19 34.03
C PHE A 4 5.01 57.73 33.63
N ASN A 5 5.36 57.32 32.40
CA ASN A 5 6.76 57.23 32.01
C ASN A 5 7.00 57.43 30.49
N ARG A 6 8.11 58.09 30.15
CA ARG A 6 8.61 58.34 28.79
C ARG A 6 9.41 57.12 28.29
N MET A 7 9.46 57.00 26.96
CA MET A 7 10.70 56.97 26.15
C MET A 7 10.87 55.75 25.21
N VAL A 8 10.59 56.04 23.92
CA VAL A 8 11.42 55.72 22.73
C VAL A 8 11.43 54.27 22.20
N LEU A 9 10.55 54.07 21.21
CA LEU A 9 10.83 53.70 19.82
C LEU A 9 12.22 53.12 19.46
N THR A 10 12.28 51.79 19.32
CA THR A 10 13.07 51.01 18.35
C THR A 10 12.38 49.63 18.34
N GLY A 11 12.05 48.93 17.27
CA GLY A 11 12.51 48.91 15.89
C GLY A 11 12.47 47.43 15.48
N ALA A 12 11.88 47.15 14.33
CA ALA A 12 11.99 45.88 13.58
C ALA A 12 11.31 44.61 14.15
N VAL A 13 10.15 44.34 13.55
CA VAL A 13 9.65 43.00 13.20
C VAL A 13 10.77 42.19 12.52
N ALA A 14 11.11 41.00 13.04
CA ALA A 14 11.56 39.88 12.22
C ALA A 14 11.62 38.56 13.03
N ALA A 15 10.74 37.65 12.63
CA ALA A 15 11.03 36.23 12.46
C ALA A 15 11.36 35.39 13.72
N LEU A 16 10.31 34.95 14.40
CA LEU A 16 10.27 33.61 15.00
C LEU A 16 10.30 32.57 13.86
N THR A 17 11.47 32.31 13.28
CA THR A 17 11.66 31.13 12.43
C THR A 17 11.68 29.91 13.33
N ALA A 18 10.54 29.24 13.40
CA ALA A 18 10.39 27.92 13.96
C ALA A 18 11.41 26.97 13.32
N LEU A 19 12.39 26.52 14.10
CA LEU A 19 13.18 25.34 13.77
C LEU A 19 12.33 24.09 14.01
N LEU A 20 11.31 23.89 13.17
CA LEU A 20 10.67 22.60 12.95
C LEU A 20 11.50 21.81 11.93
N SER A 21 12.74 21.47 12.30
CA SER A 21 13.47 20.39 11.63
C SER A 21 13.10 19.08 12.30
N ALA A 22 11.89 18.59 12.00
CA ALA A 22 11.48 17.25 12.34
C ALA A 22 10.67 16.65 11.18
N CYS A 23 11.18 15.52 10.67
CA CYS A 23 10.52 14.55 9.80
C CYS A 23 10.42 14.90 8.31
N GLN A 24 11.56 15.11 7.66
CA GLN A 24 11.71 14.71 6.26
C GLN A 24 12.63 13.49 6.20
N HIS A 25 12.14 12.35 6.69
CA HIS A 25 12.67 11.08 6.18
C HIS A 25 12.08 10.94 4.78
N PRO A 26 12.88 11.06 3.70
CA PRO A 26 12.42 10.47 2.45
C PRO A 26 12.25 9.00 2.75
N ALA A 27 11.00 8.53 2.79
CA ALA A 27 10.74 7.12 2.58
C ALA A 27 11.48 6.79 1.28
N ALA A 28 12.49 5.91 1.38
CA ALA A 28 13.21 5.43 0.22
C ALA A 28 12.16 5.09 -0.86
N PRO A 29 12.42 5.43 -2.14
CA PRO A 29 11.47 5.10 -3.20
C PRO A 29 11.11 3.62 -3.05
N ALA A 30 9.82 3.34 -2.98
CA ALA A 30 9.28 1.99 -3.02
C ALA A 30 9.47 1.42 -4.44
N GLU A 31 10.69 1.48 -4.96
CA GLU A 31 11.11 0.73 -6.14
C GLU A 31 11.40 -0.69 -5.65
N ASN A 32 10.51 -1.62 -6.02
CA ASN A 32 10.74 -3.07 -6.09
C ASN A 32 10.61 -3.93 -4.82
N THR A 33 9.72 -3.64 -3.88
CA THR A 33 9.38 -4.61 -2.81
C THR A 33 7.90 -4.71 -2.55
N LEU A 34 7.12 -5.07 -3.58
CA LEU A 34 5.67 -5.24 -3.48
C LEU A 34 5.18 -6.50 -4.20
N ALA A 35 5.96 -7.57 -4.12
CA ALA A 35 5.58 -8.89 -4.60
C ALA A 35 5.91 -9.96 -3.55
N ASN A 36 4.90 -10.77 -3.26
CA ASN A 36 4.91 -12.00 -2.45
C ASN A 36 6.31 -12.49 -2.09
N LEU A 37 6.67 -12.37 -0.80
CA LEU A 37 8.00 -12.76 -0.30
C LEU A 37 8.13 -14.29 -0.30
N CYS A 38 8.35 -14.82 -1.50
CA CYS A 38 9.09 -16.04 -1.80
C CYS A 38 10.60 -15.84 -1.64
N GLU A 39 11.04 -14.62 -1.34
CA GLU A 39 12.45 -14.23 -1.28
C GLU A 39 12.61 -13.26 -0.10
N PRO A 40 13.69 -13.28 0.69
CA PRO A 40 14.89 -14.14 0.60
C PRO A 40 14.96 -15.25 1.67
N GLN A 41 13.89 -15.52 2.41
CA GLN A 41 13.93 -16.44 3.56
C GLN A 41 13.38 -17.86 3.29
N ARG A 42 12.84 -18.15 2.10
CA ARG A 42 12.25 -19.48 1.84
C ARG A 42 12.66 -20.01 0.47
N THR A 43 13.09 -21.26 0.44
CA THR A 43 13.53 -21.96 -0.78
C THR A 43 12.47 -21.84 -1.89
N PRO A 44 12.84 -21.44 -3.12
CA PRO A 44 11.95 -21.48 -4.27
C PRO A 44 11.29 -22.87 -4.41
N GLY A 45 9.98 -22.89 -4.68
CA GLY A 45 9.20 -24.13 -4.76
C GLY A 45 8.82 -24.75 -3.40
N SER A 46 9.17 -24.14 -2.26
CA SER A 46 8.65 -24.54 -0.95
C SER A 46 7.12 -24.40 -0.87
N ALA A 47 6.48 -25.14 0.04
CA ALA A 47 5.03 -25.06 0.26
C ALA A 47 4.56 -23.63 0.58
N ALA A 48 5.37 -22.87 1.33
CA ALA A 48 5.13 -21.47 1.62
C ALA A 48 5.14 -20.56 0.38
N CYS A 49 6.02 -20.83 -0.56
CA CYS A 49 6.08 -20.12 -1.83
C CYS A 49 4.87 -20.42 -2.72
N GLN A 50 4.58 -21.70 -2.89
CA GLN A 50 3.43 -22.14 -3.68
C GLN A 50 2.12 -21.58 -3.09
N TRP A 51 2.02 -21.54 -1.77
CA TRP A 51 0.89 -20.94 -1.07
C TRP A 51 0.77 -19.43 -1.34
N SER A 52 1.86 -18.66 -1.22
CA SER A 52 1.81 -17.21 -1.45
C SER A 52 1.47 -16.85 -2.89
N GLU A 53 2.00 -17.60 -3.87
CA GLU A 53 1.64 -17.48 -5.28
C GLU A 53 0.15 -17.77 -5.51
N THR A 54 -0.36 -18.86 -4.93
CA THR A 54 -1.78 -19.24 -5.04
C THR A 54 -2.67 -18.17 -4.42
N MET A 55 -2.31 -17.67 -3.23
CA MET A 55 -3.01 -16.59 -2.55
C MET A 55 -3.08 -15.33 -3.43
N GLN A 56 -1.94 -14.86 -3.94
CA GLN A 56 -1.91 -13.68 -4.79
C GLN A 56 -2.75 -13.87 -6.05
N GLN A 57 -2.66 -15.03 -6.69
CA GLN A 57 -3.42 -15.31 -7.90
C GLN A 57 -4.93 -15.26 -7.64
N GLN A 58 -5.40 -15.84 -6.53
CA GLN A 58 -6.81 -15.79 -6.16
C GLN A 58 -7.29 -14.38 -5.83
N LEU A 59 -6.52 -13.63 -5.02
CA LEU A 59 -6.83 -12.24 -4.69
C LEU A 59 -6.88 -11.36 -5.95
N SER A 60 -5.92 -11.51 -6.85
CA SER A 60 -5.86 -10.76 -8.11
C SER A 60 -7.06 -11.07 -9.01
N ARG A 61 -7.49 -12.33 -9.08
CA ARG A 61 -8.68 -12.74 -9.85
C ARG A 61 -9.99 -12.20 -9.29
N ALA A 62 -10.09 -12.09 -7.96
CA ALA A 62 -11.26 -11.54 -7.29
C ALA A 62 -11.34 -9.99 -7.38
N PHE A 63 -10.25 -9.32 -7.76
CA PHE A 63 -10.16 -7.87 -7.78
C PHE A 63 -10.69 -7.27 -9.10
N HIS A 64 -11.97 -7.45 -9.37
CA HIS A 64 -12.61 -7.06 -10.63
C HIS A 64 -12.52 -5.55 -10.93
N ASP A 65 -12.49 -4.72 -9.90
CA ASP A 65 -12.50 -3.26 -9.98
C ASP A 65 -11.09 -2.64 -9.83
N ALA A 66 -10.04 -3.46 -9.95
CA ALA A 66 -8.64 -3.05 -9.77
C ALA A 66 -8.23 -1.84 -10.63
N ALA A 67 -8.78 -1.71 -11.85
CA ALA A 67 -8.45 -0.61 -12.74
C ALA A 67 -8.80 0.79 -12.18
N HIS A 68 -9.76 0.90 -11.26
CA HIS A 68 -10.10 2.16 -10.59
C HIS A 68 -9.00 2.64 -9.63
N TYR A 69 -8.14 1.72 -9.21
CA TYR A 69 -7.04 1.97 -8.28
C TYR A 69 -5.68 1.96 -8.98
N ALA A 70 -5.66 2.13 -10.30
CA ALA A 70 -4.42 2.08 -11.07
C ALA A 70 -3.40 3.13 -10.59
N GLY A 71 -2.16 2.68 -10.35
CA GLY A 71 -1.08 3.53 -9.85
C GLY A 71 -1.05 3.69 -8.32
N GLN A 72 -2.02 3.13 -7.60
CA GLN A 72 -1.98 3.01 -6.14
C GLN A 72 -1.29 1.70 -5.73
N GLN A 73 -0.79 1.69 -4.50
CA GLN A 73 -0.17 0.53 -3.86
C GLN A 73 -0.68 0.33 -2.43
N CYS A 74 -0.93 -0.92 -2.06
CA CYS A 74 -1.24 -1.30 -0.69
C CYS A 74 -0.59 -2.65 -0.34
N LEU A 75 0.01 -2.70 0.85
CA LEU A 75 0.41 -3.93 1.53
C LEU A 75 -0.60 -4.25 2.62
N VAL A 76 -1.01 -5.52 2.73
CA VAL A 76 -1.88 -6.01 3.80
C VAL A 76 -1.21 -7.16 4.54
N ARG A 77 -1.28 -7.16 5.88
CA ARG A 77 -0.81 -8.25 6.72
C ARG A 77 -1.97 -9.16 7.06
N LEU A 78 -1.86 -10.42 6.65
CA LEU A 78 -2.85 -11.46 6.88
C LEU A 78 -2.42 -12.41 7.98
N GLU A 79 -3.35 -12.74 8.85
CA GLU A 79 -3.21 -13.74 9.91
C GLU A 79 -4.33 -14.76 9.81
N TRP A 80 -3.98 -16.04 9.95
CA TRP A 80 -4.96 -17.11 9.96
C TRP A 80 -5.65 -17.21 11.31
N GLN A 81 -6.97 -17.32 11.30
CA GLN A 81 -7.78 -17.39 12.51
C GLN A 81 -8.27 -18.83 12.74
N ALA A 82 -8.51 -19.19 14.01
CA ALA A 82 -9.02 -20.51 14.39
C ALA A 82 -10.33 -20.91 13.69
N GLY A 83 -11.12 -19.94 13.22
CA GLY A 83 -12.33 -20.15 12.42
C GLY A 83 -12.11 -20.48 10.94
N GLY A 84 -10.87 -20.74 10.51
CA GLY A 84 -10.57 -21.13 9.13
C GLY A 84 -10.66 -19.98 8.13
N ARG A 85 -10.35 -18.75 8.57
CA ARG A 85 -10.42 -17.53 7.75
C ARG A 85 -9.24 -16.62 8.01
N TYR A 86 -8.92 -15.77 7.05
CA TYR A 86 -7.94 -14.71 7.25
C TYR A 86 -8.55 -13.48 7.94
N ALA A 87 -7.79 -12.90 8.85
CA ALA A 87 -7.99 -11.55 9.35
C ALA A 87 -6.90 -10.65 8.77
N VAL A 88 -7.27 -9.44 8.39
CA VAL A 88 -6.30 -8.39 8.05
C VAL A 88 -5.97 -7.65 9.34
N THR A 89 -4.70 -7.68 9.77
CA THR A 89 -4.28 -7.06 11.04
C THR A 89 -3.53 -5.75 10.84
N GLN A 90 -2.95 -5.53 9.66
CA GLN A 90 -2.26 -4.27 9.31
C GLN A 90 -2.41 -3.96 7.83
N THR A 91 -2.35 -2.68 7.48
CA THR A 91 -2.31 -2.19 6.09
C THR A 91 -1.31 -1.05 5.97
N GLN A 92 -0.67 -0.90 4.80
CA GLN A 92 0.28 0.17 4.51
C GLN A 92 0.19 0.58 3.03
N GLY A 93 0.01 1.87 2.75
CA GLY A 93 -0.06 2.40 1.38
C GLY A 93 -1.24 3.35 1.20
N ASP A 94 -1.76 3.41 -0.02
CA ASP A 94 -2.89 4.26 -0.38
C ASP A 94 -4.18 3.78 0.30
N GLU A 95 -4.78 4.64 1.12
CA GLU A 95 -5.90 4.29 1.99
C GLU A 95 -7.10 3.72 1.23
N ALA A 96 -7.48 4.33 0.10
CA ALA A 96 -8.61 3.87 -0.70
C ALA A 96 -8.41 2.45 -1.24
N LEU A 97 -7.19 2.13 -1.72
CA LEU A 97 -6.84 0.79 -2.16
C LEU A 97 -6.75 -0.19 -0.97
N CYS A 98 -6.20 0.23 0.17
CA CYS A 98 -6.12 -0.62 1.35
C CYS A 98 -7.50 -0.99 1.92
N LEU A 99 -8.44 -0.04 1.98
CA LEU A 99 -9.83 -0.32 2.37
C LEU A 99 -10.49 -1.29 1.41
N ARG A 100 -10.24 -1.14 0.10
CA ARG A 100 -10.79 -2.06 -0.90
C ARG A 100 -10.20 -3.46 -0.77
N ALA A 101 -8.88 -3.57 -0.61
CA ALA A 101 -8.20 -4.83 -0.37
C ALA A 101 -8.75 -5.54 0.87
N TRP A 102 -8.96 -4.81 1.98
CA TRP A 102 -9.58 -5.32 3.19
C TRP A 102 -10.98 -5.92 2.94
N GLN A 103 -11.83 -5.19 2.22
CA GLN A 103 -13.17 -5.66 1.86
C GLN A 103 -13.12 -6.91 0.96
N LEU A 104 -12.22 -6.92 -0.02
CA LEU A 104 -12.04 -8.05 -0.93
C LEU A 104 -11.64 -9.31 -0.15
N ILE A 105 -10.68 -9.21 0.76
CA ILE A 105 -10.22 -10.33 1.59
C ILE A 105 -11.33 -10.81 2.53
N GLY A 106 -12.11 -9.89 3.10
CA GLY A 106 -13.27 -10.23 3.93
C GLY A 106 -14.38 -10.96 3.18
N GLN A 107 -14.50 -10.75 1.86
CA GLN A 107 -15.50 -11.38 0.99
C GLN A 107 -14.99 -12.62 0.25
N ALA A 108 -13.66 -12.78 0.15
CA ALA A 108 -13.02 -13.89 -0.54
C ALA A 108 -13.42 -15.22 0.12
N ARG A 109 -14.16 -16.04 -0.63
CA ARG A 109 -14.46 -17.40 -0.23
C ARG A 109 -13.31 -18.29 -0.71
N GLN A 110 -12.87 -19.22 0.14
CA GLN A 110 -11.93 -20.29 -0.23
C GLN A 110 -10.47 -19.88 -0.47
N LEU A 111 -9.98 -18.83 0.18
CA LEU A 111 -8.53 -18.59 0.23
C LEU A 111 -7.83 -19.83 0.86
N PRO A 112 -6.74 -20.35 0.27
CA PRO A 112 -6.07 -21.55 0.76
C PRO A 112 -5.51 -21.28 2.17
N PRO A 113 -5.59 -22.24 3.11
CA PRO A 113 -4.96 -22.09 4.41
C PRO A 113 -3.44 -21.94 4.26
N PRO A 114 -2.76 -21.24 5.18
CA PRO A 114 -1.31 -21.16 5.15
C PRO A 114 -0.70 -22.52 5.53
N PRO A 115 0.50 -22.85 5.05
CA PRO A 115 1.20 -24.05 5.47
C PRO A 115 1.59 -24.00 6.97
N GLU A 116 1.78 -22.80 7.51
CA GLU A 116 2.10 -22.55 8.92
C GLU A 116 1.10 -21.51 9.48
N PRO A 117 0.07 -21.95 10.24
CA PRO A 117 -1.02 -21.09 10.73
C PRO A 117 -0.61 -19.87 11.55
N ASP A 118 0.46 -20.00 12.33
CA ASP A 118 0.89 -18.96 13.28
C ASP A 118 1.79 -17.89 12.64
N GLN A 119 2.05 -18.00 11.33
CA GLN A 119 2.92 -17.05 10.64
C GLN A 119 2.11 -16.02 9.85
N PRO A 120 2.19 -14.73 10.21
CA PRO A 120 1.59 -13.66 9.43
C PRO A 120 2.31 -13.53 8.09
N ALA A 121 1.57 -13.10 7.06
CA ALA A 121 2.15 -12.86 5.73
C ALA A 121 1.67 -11.53 5.15
N TRP A 122 2.55 -10.89 4.38
CA TRP A 122 2.24 -9.66 3.67
C TRP A 122 1.89 -9.95 2.22
N PHE A 123 0.80 -9.34 1.75
CA PHE A 123 0.33 -9.41 0.37
C PHE A 123 0.21 -8.02 -0.25
N GLY A 124 0.62 -7.92 -1.50
CA GLY A 124 0.67 -6.67 -2.25
C GLY A 124 -0.48 -6.50 -3.22
N PHE A 125 -1.04 -5.30 -3.24
CA PHE A 125 -2.00 -4.82 -4.23
C PHE A 125 -1.36 -3.63 -4.93
N ALA A 126 -1.06 -3.77 -6.22
CA ALA A 126 -0.56 -2.68 -7.06
C ALA A 126 -1.21 -2.75 -8.44
N PRO A 127 -2.49 -2.34 -8.57
CA PRO A 127 -3.16 -2.38 -9.86
C PRO A 127 -2.48 -1.48 -10.87
N HIS A 128 -2.34 -1.98 -12.10
CA HIS A 128 -1.89 -1.20 -13.23
C HIS A 128 -3.03 -1.06 -14.22
N ARG A 129 -3.06 0.06 -14.96
CA ARG A 129 -3.93 0.14 -16.14
C ARG A 129 -3.43 -0.87 -17.15
N ALA A 130 -4.30 -1.80 -17.55
CA ALA A 130 -4.03 -2.62 -18.72
C ALA A 130 -3.81 -1.68 -19.91
N SER A 131 -2.63 -1.74 -20.52
CA SER A 131 -2.42 -1.12 -21.82
C SER A 131 -3.31 -1.87 -22.81
N LEU A 132 -4.36 -1.20 -23.30
CA LEU A 132 -5.10 -1.72 -24.44
C LEU A 132 -4.11 -1.89 -25.59
N PRO A 133 -4.14 -3.03 -26.32
CA PRO A 133 -3.33 -3.16 -27.52
C PRO A 133 -3.71 -2.02 -28.47
N ALA A 134 -2.70 -1.27 -28.92
CA ALA A 134 -2.91 -0.21 -29.91
C ALA A 134 -3.60 -0.84 -31.12
N HIS A 135 -4.85 -0.45 -31.39
CA HIS A 135 -5.53 -0.86 -32.61
C HIS A 135 -4.71 -0.36 -33.80
N PRO A 136 -4.38 -1.22 -34.79
CA PRO A 136 -3.73 -0.74 -36.00
C PRO A 136 -4.64 0.29 -36.67
N ALA A 137 -4.14 1.51 -36.83
CA ALA A 137 -4.85 2.56 -37.52
C ALA A 137 -5.19 2.07 -38.93
N ALA A 138 -6.49 2.08 -39.26
CA ALA A 138 -6.95 1.77 -40.61
C ALA A 138 -6.32 2.78 -41.58
N THR A 139 -5.30 2.35 -42.31
CA THR A 139 -4.75 3.13 -43.41
C THR A 139 -5.71 2.97 -44.58
N GLY A 140 -6.69 3.87 -44.65
CA GLY A 140 -7.53 4.02 -45.84
C GLY A 140 -6.66 4.51 -46.99
N ALA A 141 -6.43 3.66 -47.98
CA ALA A 141 -5.97 4.08 -49.30
C ALA A 141 -7.22 4.31 -50.17
N GLY A 142 -7.25 5.48 -50.82
CA GLY A 142 -8.32 5.94 -51.70
C GLY A 142 -8.32 5.33 -53.09
#